data_AF-A0A7J6TW90-F1
#
_entry.id   AF-A0A7J6TW90-F1
#
_cell.length_a   1.000
_cell.length_b   1.000
_cell.length_c   1.000
_cell.angle_alpha   90.00
_cell.angle_beta   90.00
_cell.angle_gamma   90.00
#
_symmetry.space_group_name_H-M   'P 1'
#
loop_
_entity.id
_entity.type
_entity.pdbx_description
1 polymer ?
#
loop_
_entity_poly.entity_id
_entity_poly.type
_entity_poly.pdbx_seq_one_letter_code
_entity_poly.pdbx_strand_id
1 'polypeptide(L)'
;MDPITVVTSTRHSPNLVSVAPSTDYNTFIKDTQASLDDGRIPKLPSPPLDQIFKRGMVPRDGLILDFGVATGNFTRYIAGELKGRRMYGFDSFKGLPSDWLPAGGVLPKAAMGAFAQDKIPEMPDNVELVVGLFDDTLPAFAEDHPDDTIALLHIDCDMYESTVSIFKNV
;
A
#
# COMPACT_ATOMS: atom_id res chain seq x y z
N MET A 1 -1.05 23.17 23.95
CA MET A 1 -2.27 22.57 23.38
C MET A 1 -1.96 21.13 23.11
N ASP A 2 -2.76 20.19 23.59
CA ASP A 2 -2.45 18.76 23.48
C ASP A 2 -2.38 18.35 22.00
N PRO A 3 -1.18 18.09 21.45
CA PRO A 3 -1.00 17.78 20.04
C PRO A 3 -1.26 16.30 19.87
N ILE A 4 -2.10 15.94 18.91
CA ILE A 4 -2.45 14.57 18.52
C ILE A 4 -3.32 13.87 19.57
N THR A 5 -4.61 13.70 19.25
CA THR A 5 -5.46 12.75 19.96
C THR A 5 -5.05 11.34 19.56
N VAL A 6 -4.29 10.67 20.43
CA VAL A 6 -4.06 9.22 20.31
C VAL A 6 -5.35 8.51 20.67
N VAL A 7 -6.14 8.12 19.66
CA VAL A 7 -7.32 7.28 19.88
C VAL A 7 -6.87 5.82 19.81
N THR A 8 -6.89 5.14 20.95
CA THR A 8 -6.73 3.68 20.98
C THR A 8 -8.08 3.02 20.73
N SER A 9 -8.21 2.29 19.62
CA SER A 9 -9.42 1.49 19.35
C SER A 9 -9.41 0.27 20.27
N THR A 10 -10.26 0.28 21.30
CA THR A 10 -10.35 -0.79 22.30
C THR A 10 -11.07 -2.05 21.80
N ARG A 11 -11.65 -2.05 20.59
CA ARG A 11 -12.52 -3.16 20.15
C ARG A 11 -11.88 -4.15 19.17
N HIS A 12 -10.90 -3.77 18.36
CA HIS A 12 -10.40 -4.66 17.28
C HIS A 12 -8.89 -4.65 17.02
N SER A 13 -8.11 -3.70 17.57
CA SER A 13 -6.65 -3.67 17.38
C SER A 13 -5.98 -2.80 18.45
N PRO A 14 -5.56 -3.37 19.60
CA PRO A 14 -5.04 -2.60 20.74
C PRO A 14 -3.72 -1.87 20.48
N ASN A 15 -3.12 -2.03 19.29
CA ASN A 15 -1.86 -1.39 18.89
C ASN A 15 -2.03 -0.37 17.75
N LEU A 16 -3.26 -0.06 17.34
CA LEU A 16 -3.50 0.95 16.31
C LEU A 16 -3.48 2.34 16.96
N VAL A 17 -2.44 3.12 16.65
CA VAL A 17 -2.36 4.55 16.97
C VAL A 17 -2.79 5.30 15.70
N SER A 18 -4.00 5.85 15.71
CA SER A 18 -4.45 6.74 14.64
C SER A 18 -4.07 8.17 14.97
N VAL A 19 -3.29 8.81 14.11
CA VAL A 19 -2.95 10.24 14.17
C VAL A 19 -3.60 10.89 12.97
N ALA A 20 -4.61 11.74 13.20
CA ALA A 20 -5.31 12.44 12.13
C ALA A 20 -5.25 13.95 12.38
N PRO A 21 -5.20 14.79 11.32
CA PRO A 21 -5.34 16.23 11.46
C PRO A 21 -6.68 16.54 12.11
N SER A 22 -6.66 17.25 13.25
CA SER A 22 -7.90 17.75 13.87
C SER A 22 -8.46 18.98 13.14
N THR A 23 -7.62 19.69 12.38
CA THR A 23 -7.97 20.95 11.73
C THR A 23 -7.19 21.20 10.43
N ASP A 24 -5.87 21.42 10.52
CA ASP A 24 -5.01 21.88 9.41
C ASP A 24 -3.92 20.86 9.06
N TYR A 25 -3.74 20.58 7.76
CA TYR A 25 -2.76 19.59 7.26
C TYR A 25 -1.31 20.00 7.57
N ASN A 26 -0.97 21.28 7.39
CA ASN A 26 0.40 21.75 7.63
C ASN A 26 0.77 21.66 9.12
N THR A 27 -0.17 22.02 9.98
CA THR A 27 -0.05 21.89 11.45
C THR A 27 0.09 20.42 11.83
N PHE A 28 -0.72 19.54 11.25
CA PHE A 28 -0.60 18.10 11.46
C PHE A 28 0.77 17.56 11.07
N ILE A 29 1.32 17.95 9.91
CA ILE A 29 2.67 17.54 9.48
C ILE A 29 3.72 18.03 10.48
N LYS A 30 3.66 19.30 10.89
CA LYS A 30 4.59 19.87 11.85
C LYS A 30 4.53 19.17 13.21
N ASP A 31 3.33 18.93 13.72
CA ASP A 31 3.12 18.28 15.03
C ASP A 31 3.53 16.80 15.00
N THR A 32 3.26 16.11 13.88
CA THR A 32 3.71 14.73 13.66
C THR A 32 5.23 14.65 13.65
N GLN A 33 5.91 15.55 12.92
CA GLN A 33 7.37 15.59 12.89
C GLN A 33 7.94 15.85 14.29
N ALA A 34 7.43 16.85 15.01
CA ALA A 34 7.85 17.13 16.38
C ALA A 34 7.67 15.92 17.31
N SER A 35 6.59 15.16 17.12
CA SER A 35 6.28 13.98 17.93
C SER A 35 7.14 12.76 17.57
N LEU A 36 7.64 12.68 16.33
CA LEU A 36 8.66 11.71 15.93
C LEU A 36 10.03 12.06 16.52
N ASP A 37 10.37 13.35 16.53
CA ASP A 37 11.68 13.85 17.01
C ASP A 37 11.81 13.72 18.54
N ASP A 38 10.74 13.98 19.29
CA ASP A 38 10.72 13.89 20.76
C ASP A 38 10.32 12.50 21.29
N GLY A 39 10.00 11.56 20.41
CA GLY A 39 9.71 10.15 20.73
C GLY A 39 8.30 9.88 21.26
N ARG A 40 7.38 10.85 21.22
CA ARG A 40 5.96 10.63 21.54
C ARG A 40 5.28 9.66 20.57
N ILE A 41 5.68 9.66 19.29
CA ILE A 41 5.34 8.60 18.34
C ILE A 41 6.47 7.57 18.37
N PRO A 42 6.23 6.36 18.91
CA PRO A 42 7.26 5.34 18.98
C PRO A 42 7.63 4.86 17.57
N LYS A 43 8.93 4.66 17.33
CA LYS A 43 9.40 3.99 16.11
C LYS A 43 8.85 2.57 16.08
N LEU A 44 8.35 2.13 14.93
CA LEU A 44 7.98 0.74 14.75
C LEU A 44 9.24 -0.13 14.90
N PRO A 45 9.17 -1.26 15.64
CA PRO A 45 10.34 -2.11 15.86
C PRO A 45 10.75 -2.93 14.62
N SER A 46 9.96 -2.88 13.55
CA SER A 46 10.25 -3.43 12.22
C SER A 46 9.40 -2.69 11.17
N PRO A 47 9.66 -2.88 9.87
CA PRO A 47 8.80 -2.35 8.81
C PRO A 47 7.32 -2.72 9.00
N PRO A 48 6.37 -1.91 8.47
CA PRO A 48 4.94 -2.18 8.65
C PRO A 48 4.48 -3.56 8.15
N LEU A 49 4.94 -4.01 6.98
CA LEU A 49 4.57 -5.34 6.44
C LEU A 49 5.04 -6.48 7.35
N ASP A 50 6.28 -6.43 7.86
CA ASP A 50 6.77 -7.41 8.83
C ASP A 50 5.84 -7.56 10.03
N GLN A 51 5.27 -6.46 10.51
CA GLN A 51 4.38 -6.48 11.68
C GLN A 51 3.08 -7.22 11.38
N ILE A 52 2.52 -7.02 10.17
CA ILE A 52 1.31 -7.70 9.72
C ILE A 52 1.52 -9.22 9.74
N PHE A 53 2.65 -9.70 9.20
CA PHE A 53 2.96 -11.13 9.16
C PHE A 53 3.33 -11.71 10.53
N LYS A 54 4.23 -11.05 11.29
CA LYS A 54 4.65 -11.50 12.63
C LYS A 54 3.48 -11.59 13.62
N ARG A 55 2.43 -10.79 13.42
CA ARG A 55 1.24 -10.77 14.26
C ARG A 55 0.11 -11.66 13.74
N GLY A 56 0.29 -12.32 12.58
CA GLY A 56 -0.72 -13.17 11.98
C GLY A 56 -2.00 -12.42 11.62
N MET A 57 -1.88 -11.17 11.16
CA MET A 57 -3.03 -10.29 10.89
C MET A 57 -3.72 -10.58 9.56
N VAL A 58 -3.08 -11.36 8.66
CA VAL A 58 -3.67 -11.77 7.39
C VAL A 58 -4.60 -12.97 7.64
N PRO A 59 -5.91 -12.87 7.34
CA PRO A 59 -6.82 -14.01 7.40
C PRO A 59 -6.32 -15.20 6.56
N ARG A 60 -6.69 -16.42 6.96
CA ARG A 60 -6.27 -17.65 6.26
C ARG A 60 -6.80 -17.74 4.84
N ASP A 61 -8.04 -17.32 4.64
CA ASP A 61 -8.77 -17.37 3.38
C ASP A 61 -8.90 -15.98 2.78
N GLY A 62 -9.16 -15.91 1.48
CA GLY A 62 -9.31 -14.67 0.72
C GLY A 62 -8.08 -14.30 -0.14
N LEU A 63 -8.28 -13.33 -1.02
CA LEU A 63 -7.32 -12.84 -2.00
C LEU A 63 -6.16 -12.09 -1.34
N ILE A 64 -5.00 -12.20 -1.97
CA ILE A 64 -3.81 -11.43 -1.66
C ILE A 64 -3.52 -10.58 -2.90
N LEU A 65 -3.71 -9.28 -2.77
CA LEU A 65 -3.57 -8.33 -3.87
C LEU A 65 -2.45 -7.33 -3.55
N ASP A 66 -1.59 -7.10 -4.53
CA ASP A 66 -0.45 -6.18 -4.46
C ASP A 66 -0.47 -5.25 -5.67
N PHE A 67 -0.53 -3.94 -5.42
CA PHE A 67 -0.68 -2.91 -6.45
C PHE A 67 0.56 -2.02 -6.49
N GLY A 68 1.29 -2.04 -7.61
CA GLY A 68 2.59 -1.40 -7.75
C GLY A 68 3.75 -2.37 -7.52
N VAL A 69 3.88 -3.37 -8.39
CA VAL A 69 4.90 -4.43 -8.30
C VAL A 69 6.32 -3.89 -8.55
N ALA A 70 6.49 -3.01 -9.54
CA ALA A 70 7.78 -2.50 -10.01
C ALA A 70 8.83 -3.63 -10.19
N THR A 71 9.91 -3.61 -9.40
CA THR A 71 10.97 -4.64 -9.43
C THR A 71 10.54 -5.98 -8.82
N GLY A 72 9.43 -6.02 -8.08
CA GLY A 72 8.87 -7.20 -7.45
C GLY A 72 9.40 -7.55 -6.06
N ASN A 73 10.17 -6.66 -5.42
CA ASN A 73 10.80 -6.96 -4.14
C ASN A 73 9.77 -7.21 -3.03
N PHE A 74 8.78 -6.34 -2.88
CA PHE A 74 7.72 -6.53 -1.89
C PHE A 74 6.77 -7.66 -2.27
N THR A 75 6.42 -7.80 -3.54
CA THR A 75 5.61 -8.92 -4.03
C THR A 75 6.23 -10.27 -3.66
N ARG A 76 7.53 -10.46 -3.91
CA ARG A 76 8.26 -11.68 -3.53
C ARG A 76 8.32 -11.88 -2.02
N TYR A 77 8.49 -10.80 -1.26
CA TYR A 77 8.49 -10.86 0.20
C TYR A 77 7.13 -11.35 0.72
N ILE A 78 6.03 -10.73 0.30
CA ILE A 78 4.66 -11.10 0.69
C ILE A 78 4.36 -12.55 0.28
N ALA A 79 4.67 -12.93 -0.96
CA ALA A 79 4.47 -14.29 -1.46
C ALA A 79 5.29 -15.34 -0.66
N GLY A 80 6.46 -14.95 -0.17
CA GLY A 80 7.33 -15.77 0.68
C GLY A 80 6.83 -15.93 2.12
N GLU A 81 6.14 -14.93 2.67
CA GLU A 81 5.48 -15.01 3.99
C GLU A 81 4.17 -15.82 3.91
N LEU A 82 3.48 -15.78 2.76
CA LEU A 82 2.20 -16.43 2.51
C LEU A 82 2.32 -17.66 1.58
N LYS A 83 3.34 -18.50 1.80
CA LYS A 83 3.62 -19.67 0.95
C LYS A 83 2.38 -20.55 0.76
N GLY A 84 2.19 -21.00 -0.48
CA GLY A 84 1.08 -21.89 -0.86
C GLY A 84 -0.24 -21.17 -1.11
N ARG A 85 -0.30 -19.84 -0.93
CA ARG A 85 -1.46 -19.03 -1.31
C ARG A 85 -1.22 -18.34 -2.64
N ARG A 86 -2.25 -18.33 -3.49
CA ARG A 86 -2.25 -17.55 -4.74
C ARG A 86 -2.27 -16.07 -4.39
N MET A 87 -1.42 -15.31 -5.07
CA MET A 87 -1.29 -13.86 -4.95
C MET A 87 -1.33 -13.23 -6.34
N TYR A 88 -1.92 -12.05 -6.45
CA TYR A 88 -2.01 -11.28 -7.68
C TYR A 88 -1.25 -9.95 -7.53
N GLY A 89 -0.30 -9.72 -8.42
CA GLY A 89 0.46 -8.46 -8.50
C GLY A 89 0.03 -7.64 -9.71
N PHE A 90 -0.46 -6.43 -9.50
CA PHE A 90 -0.94 -5.53 -10.55
C PHE A 90 0.09 -4.44 -10.81
N ASP A 91 0.52 -4.30 -12.07
CA ASP A 91 1.38 -3.21 -12.51
C ASP A 91 1.32 -3.06 -14.03
N SER A 92 1.51 -1.83 -14.53
CA SER A 92 1.67 -1.60 -15.97
C SER A 92 3.08 -1.95 -16.47
N PHE A 93 4.06 -1.95 -15.55
CA PHE A 93 5.50 -1.96 -15.76
C PHE A 93 6.03 -0.81 -16.64
N LYS A 94 5.17 0.15 -16.96
CA LYS A 94 5.46 1.35 -17.76
C LYS A 94 5.73 2.58 -16.91
N GLY A 95 5.77 2.42 -15.59
CA GLY A 95 5.98 3.52 -14.64
C GLY A 95 4.71 4.31 -14.35
N LEU A 96 4.88 5.52 -13.84
CA LEU A 96 3.76 6.39 -13.45
C LEU A 96 2.85 6.73 -14.66
N PRO A 97 1.52 6.70 -14.49
CA PRO A 97 0.58 7.00 -15.56
C PRO A 97 0.47 8.50 -15.90
N SER A 98 0.97 9.38 -15.01
CA SER A 98 0.95 10.83 -15.17
C SER A 98 2.14 11.46 -14.42
N ASP A 99 2.37 12.76 -14.63
CA ASP A 99 3.41 13.49 -13.90
C ASP A 99 3.07 13.59 -12.40
N TRP A 100 3.98 13.15 -11.55
CA TRP A 100 3.87 13.35 -10.11
C TRP A 100 4.44 14.72 -9.72
N LEU A 101 3.54 15.64 -9.40
CA LEU A 101 3.84 17.02 -9.04
C LEU A 101 3.42 17.30 -7.59
N PRO A 102 4.18 16.83 -6.59
CA PRO A 102 3.85 17.07 -5.19
C PRO A 102 3.80 18.56 -4.88
N ALA A 103 2.73 18.97 -4.17
CA ALA A 103 2.52 20.35 -3.77
C ALA A 103 3.64 20.83 -2.82
N GLY A 104 4.08 22.08 -2.97
CA GLY A 104 5.05 22.71 -2.08
C GLY A 104 6.53 22.37 -2.34
N GLY A 105 6.84 21.55 -3.35
CA GLY A 105 8.23 21.30 -3.80
C GLY A 105 9.13 20.58 -2.79
N VAL A 106 8.54 20.02 -1.73
CA VAL A 106 9.24 19.32 -0.64
C VAL A 106 9.61 17.88 -1.01
N LEU A 107 8.90 17.28 -1.97
CA LEU A 107 9.18 15.96 -2.52
C LEU A 107 9.70 16.08 -3.96
N PRO A 108 10.60 15.17 -4.40
CA PRO A 108 11.08 15.16 -5.76
C PRO A 108 9.93 14.91 -6.74
N LYS A 109 9.87 15.70 -7.80
CA LYS A 109 8.94 15.47 -8.92
C LYS A 109 9.39 14.23 -9.70
N ALA A 110 8.43 13.48 -10.21
CA ALA A 110 8.67 12.39 -11.13
C ALA A 110 7.84 12.59 -12.40
N ALA A 111 8.45 12.42 -13.57
CA ALA A 111 7.72 12.50 -14.83
C ALA A 111 6.89 11.24 -15.05
N MET A 112 5.87 11.33 -15.90
CA MET A 112 5.19 10.17 -16.46
C MET A 112 6.22 9.15 -16.99
N GLY A 113 5.98 7.87 -16.68
CA GLY A 113 6.90 6.79 -17.02
C GLY A 113 8.10 6.63 -16.08
N ALA A 114 8.26 7.49 -15.07
CA ALA A 114 9.22 7.22 -14.00
C ALA A 114 8.92 5.86 -13.35
N PHE A 115 9.98 5.16 -12.94
CA PHE A 115 9.93 3.81 -12.37
C PHE A 115 9.48 2.70 -13.35
N ALA A 116 9.42 2.98 -14.66
CA ALA A 116 9.26 1.93 -15.66
C ALA A 116 10.33 0.84 -15.53
N GLN A 117 9.95 -0.39 -15.83
CA GLN A 117 10.85 -1.54 -15.79
C GLN A 117 11.22 -1.94 -17.21
N ASP A 118 12.51 -2.24 -17.44
CA ASP A 118 12.97 -2.71 -18.77
C ASP A 118 12.37 -4.07 -19.14
N LYS A 119 12.00 -4.87 -18.14
CA LYS A 119 11.36 -6.16 -18.29
C LYS A 119 10.41 -6.44 -17.13
N ILE A 120 9.41 -7.27 -17.39
CA ILE A 120 8.57 -7.84 -16.34
C ILE A 120 9.45 -8.75 -15.46
N PRO A 121 9.45 -8.54 -14.13
CA PRO A 121 10.29 -9.33 -13.22
C PRO A 121 9.79 -10.77 -13.10
N GLU A 122 10.72 -11.69 -12.88
CA GLU A 122 10.40 -13.08 -12.54
C GLU A 122 9.78 -13.17 -11.14
N MET A 123 8.81 -14.06 -11.01
CA MET A 123 8.05 -14.26 -9.78
C MET A 123 7.98 -15.74 -9.38
N PRO A 124 7.81 -16.03 -8.08
CA PRO A 124 7.49 -17.37 -7.60
C PRO A 124 6.18 -17.89 -8.21
N ASP A 125 6.03 -19.21 -8.30
CA ASP A 125 4.89 -19.89 -8.94
C ASP A 125 3.51 -19.54 -8.35
N ASN A 126 3.49 -19.08 -7.09
CA ASN A 126 2.24 -18.70 -6.42
C ASN A 126 1.82 -17.24 -6.70
N VAL A 127 2.58 -16.50 -7.50
CA VAL A 127 2.27 -15.12 -7.91
C VAL A 127 1.85 -15.10 -9.37
N GLU A 128 0.71 -14.46 -9.64
CA GLU A 128 0.28 -14.10 -10.98
C GLU A 128 0.41 -12.59 -11.18
N LEU A 129 1.04 -12.18 -12.27
CA LEU A 129 1.16 -10.78 -12.63
C LEU A 129 0.02 -10.39 -13.58
N VAL A 130 -0.77 -9.40 -13.18
CA VAL A 130 -1.81 -8.80 -14.01
C VAL A 130 -1.24 -7.51 -14.60
N VAL A 131 -0.90 -7.57 -15.88
CA VAL A 131 -0.15 -6.51 -16.56
C VAL A 131 -1.09 -5.52 -17.23
N GLY A 132 -1.09 -4.27 -16.77
CA GLY A 132 -1.88 -3.19 -17.37
C GLY A 132 -2.11 -2.01 -16.43
N LEU A 133 -2.83 -1.00 -16.89
CA LEU A 133 -3.34 0.05 -16.02
C LEU A 133 -4.51 -0.50 -15.19
N PHE A 134 -4.65 -0.02 -13.95
CA PHE A 134 -5.68 -0.51 -13.04
C PHE A 134 -7.10 -0.35 -13.59
N ASP A 135 -7.39 0.77 -14.26
CA ASP A 135 -8.68 1.02 -14.92
C ASP A 135 -9.00 0.00 -16.03
N ASP A 136 -7.97 -0.57 -16.67
CA ASP A 136 -8.14 -1.54 -17.75
C ASP A 136 -8.24 -2.98 -17.21
N THR A 137 -7.57 -3.28 -16.10
CA THR A 137 -7.40 -4.66 -15.62
C THR A 137 -8.33 -5.04 -14.48
N LEU A 138 -8.64 -4.09 -13.57
CA LEU A 138 -9.42 -4.41 -12.37
C LEU A 138 -10.88 -4.75 -12.63
N PRO A 139 -11.60 -4.12 -13.58
CA PRO A 139 -13.00 -4.48 -13.82
C PRO A 139 -13.18 -5.96 -14.18
N ALA A 140 -12.36 -6.47 -15.11
CA ALA A 140 -12.39 -7.88 -15.49
C ALA A 140 -11.96 -8.80 -14.33
N PHE A 141 -10.92 -8.42 -13.59
CA PHE A 141 -10.50 -9.17 -12.41
C PHE A 141 -11.62 -9.27 -11.36
N ALA A 142 -12.36 -8.18 -11.10
CA ALA A 142 -13.47 -8.19 -10.15
C ALA A 142 -14.63 -9.06 -10.64
N GLU A 143 -14.91 -9.08 -11.94
CA GLU A 143 -15.93 -9.96 -12.55
C GLU A 143 -15.57 -11.45 -12.42
N ASP A 144 -14.29 -11.80 -12.48
CA ASP A 144 -13.79 -13.17 -12.29
C ASP A 144 -13.77 -13.60 -10.81
N HIS A 145 -13.87 -12.64 -9.88
CA HIS A 145 -13.76 -12.85 -8.43
C HIS A 145 -14.95 -12.24 -7.63
N PRO A 146 -16.23 -12.47 -8.01
CA PRO A 146 -17.37 -11.72 -7.46
C PRO A 146 -17.71 -12.04 -6.00
N ASP A 147 -17.37 -13.24 -5.53
CA ASP A 147 -17.68 -13.73 -4.17
C ASP A 147 -16.44 -13.82 -3.27
N ASP A 148 -15.26 -13.50 -3.80
CA ASP A 148 -14.02 -13.61 -3.06
C ASP A 148 -13.86 -12.44 -2.06
N THR A 149 -13.37 -12.76 -0.87
CA THR A 149 -12.99 -11.75 0.13
C THR A 149 -11.51 -11.40 0.01
N ILE A 150 -11.12 -10.19 0.38
CA ILE A 150 -9.71 -9.78 0.37
C ILE A 150 -9.09 -10.00 1.75
N ALA A 151 -8.06 -10.84 1.82
CA ALA A 151 -7.28 -11.10 3.02
C ALA A 151 -6.17 -10.06 3.23
N LEU A 152 -5.54 -9.62 2.13
CA LEU A 152 -4.52 -8.58 2.13
C LEU A 152 -4.67 -7.71 0.89
N LEU A 153 -4.78 -6.41 1.12
CA LEU A 153 -4.77 -5.37 0.10
C LEU A 153 -3.53 -4.49 0.32
N HIS A 154 -2.48 -4.72 -0.45
CA HIS A 154 -1.26 -3.90 -0.41
C HIS A 154 -1.27 -2.90 -1.57
N ILE A 155 -1.26 -1.60 -1.25
CA ILE A 155 -1.34 -0.52 -2.23
C ILE A 155 -0.08 0.34 -2.14
N ASP A 156 0.77 0.26 -3.16
CA ASP A 156 2.05 0.98 -3.27
C ASP A 156 2.21 1.52 -4.71
N CYS A 157 1.25 2.33 -5.14
CA CYS A 157 1.16 2.84 -6.51
C CYS A 157 1.36 4.35 -6.65
N ASP A 158 1.71 5.02 -5.54
CA ASP A 158 1.96 6.46 -5.34
C ASP A 158 0.83 7.43 -5.68
N MET A 159 0.15 7.21 -6.81
CA MET A 159 -0.73 8.17 -7.44
C MET A 159 -2.15 8.11 -6.87
N TYR A 160 -2.76 9.29 -6.75
CA TYR A 160 -4.12 9.44 -6.27
C TYR A 160 -5.12 8.72 -7.18
N GLU A 161 -5.02 8.96 -8.50
CA GLU A 161 -5.90 8.38 -9.50
C GLU A 161 -5.81 6.84 -9.52
N SER A 162 -4.61 6.29 -9.39
CA SER A 162 -4.37 4.85 -9.29
C SER A 162 -5.03 4.26 -8.04
N THR A 163 -4.87 4.92 -6.89
CA THR A 163 -5.49 4.50 -5.63
C THR A 163 -7.02 4.55 -5.70
N VAL A 164 -7.58 5.59 -6.33
CA VAL A 164 -9.03 5.72 -6.56
C VAL A 164 -9.53 4.60 -7.47
N SER A 165 -8.80 4.27 -8.54
CA SER A 165 -9.13 3.17 -9.44
C SER A 165 -9.23 1.85 -8.68
N ILE A 166 -8.26 1.56 -7.80
CA ILE A 166 -8.26 0.36 -6.95
C ILE A 166 -9.54 0.32 -6.10
N PHE A 167 -9.79 1.33 -5.26
CA PHE A 167 -10.95 1.33 -4.35
C PHE A 167 -12.32 1.36 -5.03
N LYS A 168 -12.40 1.70 -6.32
CA LYS A 168 -13.66 1.62 -7.08
C LYS A 168 -13.97 0.21 -7.58
N ASN A 169 -12.95 -0.64 -7.69
CA ASN A 169 -13.06 -1.94 -8.36
C ASN A 169 -12.76 -3.13 -7.43
N VAL A 170 -12.27 -2.91 -6.20
CA VAL A 170 -12.00 -3.97 -5.20
C VAL A 170 -12.89 -3.89 -3.99
#